data_AF-A0A2G5T9L1-F1
#
_entry.id   AF-A0A2G5T9L1-F1
#
_cell.length_a   1.000
_cell.length_b   1.000
_cell.length_c   1.000
_cell.angle_alpha   90.00
_cell.angle_beta   90.00
_cell.angle_gamma   90.00
#
_symmetry.space_group_name_H-M   'P 1'
#
loop_
_entity.id
_entity.type
_entity.pdbx_description
1 polymer ?
#
loop_
_entity_poly.entity_id
_entity_poly.type
_entity_poly.pdbx_seq_one_letter_code
_entity_poly.pdbx_strand_id
1 'polypeptide(L)'
;MYDVKILLLNEPEFSVLSISSTVLFESWFHKLIASQIWKSARIIWIAFHYCSLPILVWIAMDQAPEQVKAKVMFLELLNCIPSGFNPNHIFVLTQESSAIVIAFTALILILIAESLFFTMLTMLYSSENPRMSQETLRKQSGFLGKLHLQVLIPILALIFCVAYGIISSCLGYYNQVLNNLFVSSAGFHGLLSSIVLICMYEEYRKPFRRSTVKQSLGNEMAFERRNSRVVTN
;
A
#
# COMPACT_ATOMS: atom_id res chain seq x y z
N MET A 1 6.51 21.50 3.85
CA MET A 1 7.35 20.92 4.94
C MET A 1 6.55 20.56 6.21
N TYR A 2 5.24 20.86 6.29
CA TYR A 2 4.25 20.12 7.12
C TYR A 2 4.14 18.65 6.73
N ASP A 3 4.48 18.43 5.48
CA ASP A 3 4.13 17.25 4.69
C ASP A 3 5.07 16.11 4.94
N VAL A 4 6.27 16.37 5.45
CA VAL A 4 7.24 15.31 5.79
C VAL A 4 6.73 14.48 6.99
N LYS A 5 5.90 15.08 7.86
CA LYS A 5 5.23 14.38 8.96
C LYS A 5 4.12 13.47 8.45
N ILE A 6 3.30 13.93 7.50
CA ILE A 6 2.25 13.13 6.85
C ILE A 6 2.87 12.06 5.93
N LEU A 7 3.98 12.40 5.26
CA LEU A 7 4.81 11.51 4.45
C LEU A 7 5.27 10.33 5.31
N LEU A 8 5.99 10.58 6.41
CA LEU A 8 6.42 9.49 7.29
C LEU A 8 5.28 8.74 8.00
N LEU A 9 4.08 9.32 8.11
CA LEU A 9 2.92 8.60 8.66
C LEU A 9 2.27 7.68 7.61
N ASN A 10 2.30 8.05 6.32
CA ASN A 10 1.66 7.30 5.24
C ASN A 10 2.62 6.33 4.51
N GLU A 11 3.92 6.63 4.43
CA GLU A 11 4.95 5.76 3.84
C GLU A 11 5.06 4.37 4.52
N PRO A 12 4.90 4.23 5.85
CA PRO A 12 4.89 2.93 6.51
C PRO A 12 3.70 2.07 6.08
N GLU A 13 2.53 2.67 5.87
CA GLU A 13 1.32 1.91 5.46
C GLU A 13 1.51 1.28 4.08
N PHE A 14 1.96 2.08 3.11
CA PHE A 14 2.26 1.62 1.75
C PHE A 14 3.35 0.54 1.75
N SER A 15 4.38 0.73 2.59
CA SER A 15 5.49 -0.22 2.68
C SER A 15 5.07 -1.53 3.36
N VAL A 16 4.23 -1.50 4.40
CA VAL A 16 3.68 -2.70 5.05
C VAL A 16 2.81 -3.50 4.07
N LEU A 17 2.00 -2.81 3.26
CA LEU A 17 1.22 -3.45 2.19
C LEU A 17 2.14 -4.13 1.16
N SER A 18 3.22 -3.45 0.78
CA SER A 18 4.20 -3.97 -0.16
C SER A 18 4.92 -5.20 0.40
N ILE A 19 5.39 -5.17 1.65
CA ILE A 19 6.00 -6.32 2.33
C ILE A 19 5.00 -7.49 2.41
N SER A 20 3.76 -7.22 2.82
CA SER A 20 2.72 -8.24 2.90
C SER A 20 2.47 -8.92 1.55
N SER A 21 2.48 -8.12 0.47
CA SER A 21 2.32 -8.61 -0.90
C SER A 21 3.51 -9.47 -1.34
N THR A 22 4.75 -9.04 -1.07
CA THR A 22 5.95 -9.84 -1.36
C THR A 22 5.94 -11.17 -0.60
N VAL A 23 5.54 -11.16 0.69
CA VAL A 23 5.38 -12.39 1.49
C VAL A 23 4.31 -13.31 0.90
N LEU A 24 3.23 -12.76 0.33
CA LEU A 24 2.25 -13.57 -0.38
C LEU A 24 2.87 -14.26 -1.61
N PHE A 25 3.61 -13.54 -2.45
CA PHE A 25 4.32 -14.12 -3.61
C PHE A 25 5.30 -15.21 -3.19
N GLU A 26 6.11 -14.94 -2.16
CA GLU A 26 7.01 -15.93 -1.57
C GLU A 26 6.24 -17.15 -1.04
N SER A 27 5.08 -16.95 -0.40
CA SER A 27 4.30 -18.06 0.17
C SER A 27 3.73 -18.99 -0.90
N TRP A 28 3.47 -18.49 -2.11
CA TRP A 28 3.12 -19.32 -3.26
C TRP A 28 4.29 -20.20 -3.69
N PHE A 29 5.48 -19.61 -3.78
CA PHE A 29 6.71 -20.36 -4.05
C PHE A 29 6.97 -21.41 -2.95
N HIS A 30 6.89 -21.03 -1.67
CA HIS A 30 7.13 -21.93 -0.54
C HIS A 30 6.24 -23.16 -0.54
N LYS A 31 4.96 -23.03 -0.94
CA LYS A 31 4.04 -24.18 -1.05
C LYS A 31 4.46 -25.20 -2.12
N LEU A 32 5.21 -24.77 -3.13
CA LEU A 32 5.69 -25.65 -4.20
C LEU A 32 6.96 -26.38 -3.80
N ILE A 33 7.80 -25.75 -2.97
CA ILE A 33 9.10 -26.31 -2.59
C ILE A 33 9.05 -27.04 -1.23
N ALA A 34 9.60 -28.25 -1.17
CA ALA A 34 9.73 -29.01 0.07
C ALA A 34 11.07 -28.77 0.78
N SER A 35 11.60 -27.54 0.76
CA SER A 35 12.94 -27.22 1.30
C SER A 35 12.90 -26.81 2.78
N GLN A 36 13.57 -27.59 3.64
CA GLN A 36 13.74 -27.26 5.06
C GLN A 36 14.70 -26.09 5.28
N ILE A 37 15.71 -25.92 4.42
CA ILE A 37 16.64 -24.80 4.49
C ILE A 37 15.90 -23.49 4.24
N TRP A 38 15.10 -23.43 3.17
CA TRP A 38 14.30 -22.24 2.87
C TRP A 38 13.27 -21.97 3.96
N LYS A 39 12.65 -23.00 4.54
CA LYS A 39 11.70 -22.84 5.64
C LYS A 39 12.30 -22.06 6.83
N SER A 40 13.55 -22.36 7.20
CA SER A 40 14.25 -21.62 8.27
C SER A 40 14.68 -20.23 7.81
N ALA A 41 15.26 -20.10 6.62
CA ALA A 41 15.70 -18.82 6.07
C ALA A 41 14.53 -17.83 5.88
N ARG A 42 13.36 -18.32 5.50
CA ARG A 42 12.12 -17.55 5.31
C ARG A 42 11.73 -16.77 6.55
N ILE A 43 11.85 -17.35 7.75
CA ILE A 43 11.47 -16.66 8.99
C ILE A 43 12.38 -15.45 9.20
N ILE A 44 13.68 -15.62 8.97
CA ILE A 44 14.67 -14.55 9.08
C ILE A 44 14.42 -13.47 8.01
N TRP A 45 14.14 -13.88 6.78
CA TRP A 45 13.84 -12.97 5.66
C TRP A 45 12.56 -12.16 5.90
N ILE A 46 11.48 -12.78 6.41
CA ILE A 46 10.25 -12.06 6.79
C ILE A 46 10.54 -11.09 7.93
N ALA A 47 11.23 -11.54 8.99
CA ALA A 47 11.57 -10.68 10.12
C ALA A 47 12.41 -9.47 9.69
N PHE A 48 13.40 -9.68 8.83
CA PHE A 48 14.21 -8.60 8.26
C PHE A 48 13.36 -7.53 7.58
N HIS A 49 12.41 -7.93 6.72
CA HIS A 49 11.54 -6.99 6.02
C HIS A 49 10.60 -6.23 6.96
N TYR A 50 9.97 -6.91 7.91
CA TYR A 50 9.08 -6.23 8.87
C TYR A 50 9.84 -5.35 9.86
N CYS A 51 11.11 -5.66 10.16
CA CYS A 51 11.97 -4.84 11.00
C CYS A 51 12.62 -3.67 10.26
N SER A 52 12.82 -3.75 8.94
CA SER A 52 13.49 -2.68 8.19
C SER A 52 12.72 -1.37 8.25
N LEU A 53 11.39 -1.41 8.21
CA LEU A 53 10.53 -0.22 8.31
C LEU A 53 10.62 0.53 9.65
N PRO A 54 10.40 -0.09 10.82
CA PRO A 54 10.54 0.62 12.09
C PRO A 54 11.97 1.11 12.30
N ILE A 55 12.99 0.40 11.79
CA ILE A 55 14.39 0.88 11.83
C ILE A 55 14.57 2.13 10.97
N LEU A 56 14.04 2.15 9.74
CA LEU A 56 14.12 3.34 8.87
C LEU A 56 13.38 4.53 9.46
N VAL A 57 12.19 4.31 10.04
CA VAL A 57 11.44 5.36 10.74
C VAL A 57 12.21 5.84 11.96
N TRP A 58 12.82 4.95 12.73
CA TRP A 58 13.66 5.32 13.88
C TRP A 58 14.83 6.19 13.45
N ILE A 59 15.58 5.80 12.41
CA ILE A 59 16.70 6.59 11.87
C ILE A 59 16.21 7.97 11.45
N ALA A 60 15.06 8.05 10.79
CA ALA A 60 14.47 9.33 10.38
C ALA A 60 14.08 10.21 11.58
N MET A 61 13.62 9.62 12.69
CA MET A 61 13.33 10.36 13.92
C MET A 61 14.59 10.84 14.64
N ASP A 62 15.67 10.05 14.62
CA ASP A 62 16.95 10.42 15.24
C ASP A 62 17.62 11.59 14.51
N GLN A 63 17.35 11.73 13.21
CA GLN A 63 17.78 12.87 12.40
C GLN A 63 16.95 14.15 12.62
N ALA A 64 15.97 14.13 13.53
CA ALA A 64 15.12 15.29 13.77
C ALA A 64 15.89 16.46 14.38
N PRO A 65 15.88 17.65 13.74
CA PRO A 65 16.58 18.82 14.24
C PRO A 65 15.91 19.38 15.50
N GLU A 66 16.63 20.25 16.19
CA GLU A 66 16.11 21.01 17.32
C GLU A 66 14.89 21.84 16.88
N GLN A 67 13.73 21.54 17.49
CA GLN A 67 12.45 21.95 16.93
C GLN A 67 12.20 23.45 16.97
N VAL A 68 12.70 24.17 17.99
CA VAL A 68 12.48 25.62 18.09
C VAL A 68 13.16 26.32 16.92
N LYS A 69 14.46 26.07 16.74
CA LYS A 69 15.24 26.63 15.63
C LYS A 69 14.72 26.21 14.26
N ALA A 70 14.40 24.92 14.09
CA ALA A 70 13.92 24.40 12.81
C ALA A 70 12.59 25.05 12.38
N LYS A 71 11.68 25.31 13.32
CA LYS A 71 10.41 26.00 13.06
C LYS A 71 10.62 27.45 12.64
N VAL A 72 11.53 28.18 13.30
CA VAL A 72 11.84 29.57 12.94
C VAL A 72 12.36 29.66 11.51
N MET A 73 13.39 28.86 11.18
CA MET A 73 13.95 28.81 9.81
C MET A 73 12.89 28.44 8.77
N PHE A 74 11.99 27.51 9.10
CA PHE A 74 10.91 27.12 8.21
C PHE A 74 9.89 28.24 7.99
N LEU A 75 9.53 29.01 9.03
CA LEU A 75 8.61 30.13 8.91
C LEU A 75 9.18 31.26 8.08
N GLU A 76 10.49 31.50 8.15
CA GLU A 76 11.19 32.46 7.29
C GLU A 76 11.17 32.06 5.81
N LEU A 77 11.12 30.74 5.51
CA LEU A 77 10.98 30.24 4.14
C LEU A 77 9.56 30.46 3.57
N LEU A 78 8.54 30.53 4.44
CA LEU A 78 7.16 30.74 4.02
C LEU A 78 6.90 32.23 3.81
N ASN A 79 7.03 32.68 2.55
CA ASN A 79 6.74 34.07 2.16
C ASN A 79 5.31 34.56 2.48
N CYS A 80 4.37 33.65 2.77
CA CYS A 80 3.00 33.98 3.16
C CYS A 80 2.47 32.94 4.16
N ILE A 81 2.26 33.36 5.42
CA ILE A 81 1.67 32.53 6.47
C ILE A 81 0.19 32.91 6.64
N PRO A 82 -0.76 31.95 6.52
CA PRO A 82 -2.17 32.22 6.73
C PRO A 82 -2.51 32.72 8.14
N SER A 83 -3.47 33.63 8.27
CA SER A 83 -3.99 34.08 9.55
C SER A 83 -4.70 32.92 10.28
N GLY A 84 -4.17 32.50 11.42
CA GLY A 84 -4.67 31.34 12.20
C GLY A 84 -3.71 30.14 12.21
N PHE A 85 -2.60 30.23 11.51
CA PHE A 85 -1.55 29.22 11.57
C PHE A 85 -0.86 29.17 12.93
N ASN A 86 -0.72 27.97 13.51
CA ASN A 86 -0.08 27.76 14.82
C ASN A 86 1.24 26.95 14.66
N PRO A 87 2.42 27.56 14.91
CA PRO A 87 3.73 26.90 14.87
C PRO A 87 3.88 25.73 15.87
N ASN A 88 2.99 25.59 16.84
CA ASN A 88 3.03 24.45 17.77
C ASN A 88 2.52 23.15 17.14
N HIS A 89 1.70 23.20 16.09
CA HIS A 89 1.14 22.00 15.42
C HIS A 89 2.08 21.37 14.39
N ILE A 90 3.32 21.85 14.34
CA ILE A 90 4.25 21.65 13.24
C ILE A 90 5.46 20.94 13.83
N PHE A 91 6.03 20.00 13.09
CA PHE A 91 7.23 19.29 13.50
C PHE A 91 8.09 19.11 12.27
N VAL A 92 9.33 19.59 12.37
CA VAL A 92 10.28 19.48 11.28
C VAL A 92 11.02 18.17 11.49
N LEU A 93 10.73 17.19 10.64
CA LEU A 93 11.34 15.86 10.76
C LEU A 93 12.80 15.87 10.36
N THR A 94 13.14 16.53 9.25
CA THR A 94 14.51 16.57 8.76
C THR A 94 14.68 17.81 7.91
N GLN A 95 15.89 18.38 7.92
CA GLN A 95 16.31 19.40 6.97
C GLN A 95 16.91 18.76 5.70
N GLU A 96 17.37 17.51 5.80
CA GLU A 96 18.00 16.74 4.73
C GLU A 96 17.21 15.44 4.51
N SER A 97 16.28 15.46 3.54
CA SER A 97 15.35 14.33 3.30
C SER A 97 15.85 13.31 2.28
N SER A 98 16.91 13.63 1.54
CA SER A 98 17.44 12.84 0.41
C SER A 98 17.76 11.39 0.81
N ALA A 99 18.52 11.18 1.89
CA ALA A 99 18.91 9.85 2.34
C ALA A 99 17.72 8.97 2.72
N ILE A 100 16.73 9.54 3.42
CA ILE A 100 15.52 8.83 3.85
C ILE A 100 14.67 8.46 2.63
N VAL A 101 14.45 9.41 1.72
CA VAL A 101 13.68 9.18 0.48
C VAL A 101 14.34 8.13 -0.39
N ILE A 102 15.67 8.16 -0.52
CA ILE A 102 16.44 7.13 -1.25
C ILE A 102 16.27 5.76 -0.58
N ALA A 103 16.35 5.68 0.75
CA ALA A 103 16.21 4.41 1.47
C ALA A 103 14.82 3.78 1.31
N PHE A 104 13.75 4.55 1.46
CA PHE A 104 12.38 4.07 1.21
C PHE A 104 12.18 3.66 -0.24
N THR A 105 12.67 4.45 -1.20
CA THR A 105 12.60 4.13 -2.63
C THR A 105 13.34 2.82 -2.92
N ALA A 106 14.54 2.63 -2.38
CA ALA A 106 15.32 1.41 -2.55
C ALA A 106 14.60 0.19 -1.96
N LEU A 107 14.01 0.31 -0.77
CA LEU A 107 13.22 -0.76 -0.16
C LEU A 107 12.05 -1.19 -1.05
N ILE A 108 11.29 -0.23 -1.59
CA ILE A 108 10.17 -0.52 -2.49
C ILE A 108 10.66 -1.23 -3.76
N LEU A 109 11.77 -0.79 -4.35
CA LEU A 109 12.35 -1.43 -5.54
C LEU A 109 12.82 -2.87 -5.25
N ILE A 110 13.41 -3.12 -4.09
CA ILE A 110 13.79 -4.47 -3.64
C ILE A 110 12.55 -5.36 -3.54
N LEU A 111 11.48 -4.88 -2.89
CA LEU A 111 10.24 -5.64 -2.73
C LEU A 111 9.57 -5.97 -4.06
N ILE A 112 9.60 -5.06 -5.03
CA ILE A 112 9.11 -5.29 -6.40
C ILE A 112 9.97 -6.37 -7.08
N ALA A 113 11.30 -6.26 -7.00
CA ALA A 113 12.21 -7.23 -7.59
C ALA A 113 12.02 -8.63 -7.00
N GLU A 114 11.89 -8.74 -5.68
CA GLU A 114 11.61 -10.01 -4.99
C GLU A 114 10.24 -10.59 -5.38
N SER A 115 9.21 -9.75 -5.48
CA SER A 115 7.87 -10.19 -5.93
C SER A 115 7.91 -10.80 -7.33
N LEU A 116 8.63 -10.16 -8.26
CA LEU A 116 8.85 -10.67 -9.60
C LEU A 116 9.67 -11.96 -9.58
N PHE A 117 10.73 -12.01 -8.78
CA PHE A 117 11.60 -13.17 -8.62
C PHE A 117 10.82 -14.40 -8.12
N PHE A 118 10.06 -14.27 -7.02
CA PHE A 118 9.24 -15.37 -6.49
C PHE A 118 8.13 -15.77 -7.46
N THR A 119 7.58 -14.83 -8.22
CA THR A 119 6.60 -15.14 -9.27
C THR A 119 7.22 -15.96 -10.38
N MET A 120 8.41 -15.59 -10.87
CA MET A 120 9.13 -16.37 -11.88
C MET A 120 9.45 -17.78 -11.38
N LEU A 121 9.99 -17.91 -10.16
CA LEU A 121 10.26 -19.21 -9.55
C LEU A 121 8.98 -20.05 -9.41
N THR A 122 7.91 -19.43 -8.95
CA THR A 122 6.61 -20.07 -8.82
C THR A 122 6.13 -20.62 -10.16
N MET A 123 6.22 -19.85 -11.24
CA MET A 123 5.83 -20.29 -12.57
C MET A 123 6.72 -21.43 -13.10
N LEU A 124 8.05 -21.30 -12.93
CA LEU A 124 9.01 -22.31 -13.37
C LEU A 124 8.74 -23.66 -12.69
N TYR A 125 8.77 -23.69 -11.36
CA TYR A 125 8.54 -24.91 -10.58
C TYR A 125 7.15 -25.49 -10.79
N SER A 126 6.15 -24.64 -11.03
CA SER A 126 4.80 -25.13 -11.34
C SER A 126 4.76 -25.81 -12.70
N SER A 127 5.41 -25.24 -13.72
CA SER A 127 5.42 -25.79 -15.08
C SER A 127 6.17 -27.12 -15.18
N GLU A 128 7.21 -27.30 -14.36
CA GLU A 128 8.00 -28.53 -14.31
C GLU A 128 7.39 -29.61 -13.40
N ASN A 129 6.36 -29.28 -12.60
CA ASN A 129 5.78 -30.23 -11.65
C ASN A 129 4.83 -31.20 -12.35
N PRO A 130 5.16 -32.51 -12.47
CA PRO A 130 4.34 -33.48 -13.19
C PRO A 130 2.99 -33.75 -12.49
N ARG A 131 2.83 -33.36 -11.22
CA ARG A 131 1.59 -33.51 -10.47
C ARG A 131 0.63 -32.34 -10.69
N MET A 132 1.07 -31.27 -11.35
CA MET A 132 0.23 -30.09 -11.60
C MET A 132 -0.41 -30.18 -13.00
N SER A 133 -1.74 -30.08 -13.05
CA SER A 133 -2.47 -30.02 -14.32
C SER A 133 -2.37 -28.64 -14.97
N GLN A 134 -2.58 -28.59 -16.29
CA GLN A 134 -2.65 -27.34 -17.05
C GLN A 134 -3.76 -26.40 -16.56
N GLU A 135 -4.87 -26.94 -16.05
CA GLU A 135 -5.94 -26.12 -15.50
C GLU A 135 -5.52 -25.43 -14.19
N THR A 136 -4.82 -26.14 -13.31
CA THR A 136 -4.28 -25.57 -12.07
C THR A 136 -3.24 -24.50 -12.37
N LEU A 137 -2.34 -24.75 -13.32
CA LEU A 137 -1.36 -23.76 -13.81
C LEU A 137 -2.04 -22.49 -14.29
N ARG A 138 -3.08 -22.61 -15.12
CA ARG A 138 -3.85 -21.47 -15.63
C ARG A 138 -4.52 -20.68 -14.50
N LYS A 139 -5.12 -21.36 -13.52
CA LYS A 139 -5.75 -20.72 -12.36
C LYS A 139 -4.72 -19.97 -11.50
N GLN A 140 -3.57 -20.58 -11.25
CA GLN A 140 -2.49 -19.98 -10.45
C GLN A 140 -1.88 -18.76 -11.16
N SER A 141 -1.56 -18.88 -12.45
CA SER A 141 -1.08 -17.76 -13.27
C SER A 141 -2.08 -16.61 -13.30
N GLY A 142 -3.36 -16.90 -13.51
CA GLY A 142 -4.42 -15.90 -13.46
C GLY A 142 -4.56 -15.22 -12.08
N PHE A 143 -4.37 -15.97 -10.98
CA PHE A 143 -4.38 -15.40 -9.64
C PHE A 143 -3.18 -14.48 -9.39
N LEU A 144 -1.96 -14.93 -9.72
CA LEU A 144 -0.73 -14.14 -9.53
C LEU A 144 -0.74 -12.88 -10.40
N GLY A 145 -1.28 -12.96 -11.62
CA GLY A 145 -1.50 -11.80 -12.48
C GLY A 145 -2.48 -10.79 -11.89
N LYS A 146 -3.60 -11.25 -11.32
CA LYS A 146 -4.52 -10.36 -10.58
C LYS A 146 -3.86 -9.70 -9.37
N LEU A 147 -2.98 -10.42 -8.67
CA LEU A 147 -2.24 -9.89 -7.53
C LEU A 147 -1.27 -8.78 -7.96
N HIS A 148 -0.59 -8.95 -9.10
CA HIS A 148 0.24 -7.88 -9.69
C HIS A 148 -0.60 -6.67 -10.08
N LEU A 149 -1.75 -6.87 -10.73
CA LEU A 149 -2.66 -5.77 -11.08
C LEU A 149 -3.18 -5.04 -9.84
N GLN A 150 -3.49 -5.78 -8.77
CA GLN A 150 -3.94 -5.19 -7.51
C GLN A 150 -2.90 -4.24 -6.91
N VAL A 151 -1.61 -4.57 -7.01
CA VAL A 151 -0.51 -3.72 -6.51
C VAL A 151 -0.17 -2.61 -7.50
N LEU A 152 -0.19 -2.89 -8.81
CA LEU A 152 0.19 -1.94 -9.85
C LEU A 152 -0.79 -0.76 -9.96
N ILE A 153 -2.10 -1.00 -9.87
CA ILE A 153 -3.11 0.06 -10.04
C ILE A 153 -2.94 1.18 -8.99
N PRO A 154 -2.82 0.90 -7.68
CA PRO A 154 -2.50 1.92 -6.68
C PRO A 154 -1.15 2.61 -6.89
N ILE A 155 -0.11 1.88 -7.33
CA ILE A 155 1.21 2.47 -7.60
C ILE A 155 1.14 3.49 -8.75
N LEU A 156 0.41 3.18 -9.83
CA LEU A 156 0.25 4.11 -10.94
C LEU A 156 -0.45 5.41 -10.52
N ALA A 157 -1.37 5.35 -9.56
CA ALA A 157 -1.99 6.54 -8.98
C ALA A 157 -1.00 7.39 -8.14
N LEU A 158 0.11 6.79 -7.70
CA LEU A 158 1.13 7.44 -6.86
C LEU A 158 2.37 7.89 -7.66
N ILE A 159 2.54 7.51 -8.93
CA ILE A 159 3.78 7.74 -9.67
C ILE A 159 4.16 9.23 -9.76
N PHE A 160 3.17 10.09 -9.99
CA PHE A 160 3.36 11.53 -10.04
C PHE A 160 3.82 12.09 -8.69
N CYS A 161 3.26 11.55 -7.61
CA CYS A 161 3.58 11.95 -6.26
C CYS A 161 5.01 11.52 -5.89
N VAL A 162 5.37 10.27 -6.15
CA VAL A 162 6.75 9.78 -5.90
C VAL A 162 7.77 10.58 -6.70
N ALA A 163 7.51 10.84 -7.99
CA ALA A 163 8.41 11.64 -8.83
C ALA A 163 8.61 13.06 -8.28
N TYR A 164 7.53 13.73 -7.86
CA TYR A 164 7.62 15.04 -7.24
C TYR A 164 8.39 15.00 -5.90
N GLY A 165 8.15 13.99 -5.06
CA GLY A 165 8.88 13.79 -3.81
C GLY A 165 10.38 13.68 -4.01
N ILE A 166 10.82 12.89 -5.01
CA ILE A 166 12.24 12.75 -5.37
C ILE A 166 12.81 14.08 -5.88
N ILE A 167 12.13 14.75 -6.82
CA ILE A 167 12.57 16.03 -7.37
C ILE A 167 12.70 17.09 -6.26
N SER A 168 11.68 17.20 -5.41
CA SER A 168 11.67 18.16 -4.31
C SER A 168 12.78 17.89 -3.30
N SER A 169 13.09 16.62 -3.03
CA SER A 169 14.09 16.23 -2.03
C SER A 169 15.52 16.33 -2.55
N CYS A 170 15.76 15.94 -3.80
CA CYS A 170 17.11 15.91 -4.38
C CYS A 170 17.52 17.24 -5.02
N LEU A 171 16.57 18.00 -5.57
CA LEU A 171 16.84 19.27 -6.28
C LEU A 171 16.40 20.50 -5.48
N GLY A 172 15.84 20.32 -4.28
CA GLY A 172 15.37 21.42 -3.43
C GLY A 172 14.17 22.20 -4.00
N TYR A 173 13.46 21.65 -4.99
CA TYR A 173 12.34 22.33 -5.64
C TYR A 173 11.03 22.11 -4.88
N TYR A 174 10.58 23.11 -4.12
CA TYR A 174 9.32 23.06 -3.38
C TYR A 174 8.19 23.83 -4.06
N ASN A 175 7.04 23.18 -4.24
CA ASN A 175 5.79 23.77 -4.71
C ASN A 175 4.60 23.32 -3.86
N GLN A 176 3.90 24.27 -3.23
CA GLN A 176 2.80 23.97 -2.30
C GLN A 176 1.65 23.19 -2.96
N VAL A 177 1.29 23.49 -4.21
CA VAL A 177 0.19 22.83 -4.91
C VAL A 177 0.55 21.37 -5.19
N LEU A 178 1.74 21.13 -5.75
CA LEU A 178 2.23 19.78 -6.04
C LEU A 178 2.37 18.95 -4.76
N ASN A 179 2.82 19.58 -3.68
CA ASN A 179 2.93 18.98 -2.37
C ASN A 179 1.54 18.63 -1.75
N ASN A 180 0.53 19.47 -1.90
CA ASN A 180 -0.82 19.16 -1.42
C ASN A 180 -1.44 18.00 -2.21
N LEU A 181 -1.20 17.95 -3.54
CA LEU A 181 -1.60 16.81 -4.38
C LEU A 181 -0.88 15.54 -3.98
N PHE A 182 0.43 15.63 -3.72
CA PHE A 182 1.24 14.55 -3.18
C PHE A 182 0.61 13.93 -1.92
N VAL A 183 0.36 14.76 -0.90
CA VAL A 183 -0.21 14.30 0.38
C VAL A 183 -1.61 13.71 0.19
N SER A 184 -2.44 14.33 -0.64
CA SER A 184 -3.80 13.86 -0.90
C SER A 184 -3.80 12.49 -1.56
N SER A 185 -3.01 12.29 -2.62
CA SER A 185 -2.88 11.00 -3.30
C SER A 185 -2.32 9.92 -2.37
N ALA A 186 -1.32 10.26 -1.55
CA ALA A 186 -0.82 9.37 -0.51
C ALA A 186 -1.90 9.00 0.52
N GLY A 187 -2.86 9.87 0.84
CA GLY A 187 -4.01 9.50 1.69
C GLY A 187 -5.02 8.58 0.97
N PHE A 188 -5.24 8.77 -0.33
CA PHE A 188 -6.25 8.03 -1.09
C PHE A 188 -5.82 6.63 -1.56
N HIS A 189 -4.51 6.33 -1.56
CA HIS A 189 -4.00 5.06 -2.10
C HIS A 189 -4.54 3.82 -1.37
N GLY A 190 -4.77 3.89 -0.06
CA GLY A 190 -5.30 2.78 0.74
C GLY A 190 -6.76 2.47 0.39
N LEU A 191 -7.56 3.52 0.15
CA LEU A 191 -8.93 3.38 -0.35
C LEU A 191 -8.93 2.76 -1.75
N LEU A 192 -8.08 3.26 -2.65
CA LEU A 192 -7.95 2.72 -4.01
C LEU A 192 -7.53 1.24 -3.99
N SER A 193 -6.54 0.88 -3.17
CA SER A 193 -6.08 -0.50 -2.98
C SER A 193 -7.22 -1.42 -2.52
N SER A 194 -8.05 -0.93 -1.59
CA SER A 194 -9.21 -1.67 -1.08
C SER A 194 -10.29 -1.88 -2.15
N ILE A 195 -10.58 -0.84 -2.94
CA ILE A 195 -11.53 -0.93 -4.06
C ILE A 195 -11.03 -1.96 -5.08
N VAL A 196 -9.76 -1.90 -5.47
CA VAL A 196 -9.17 -2.82 -6.43
C VAL A 196 -9.22 -4.26 -5.92
N LEU A 197 -8.91 -4.51 -4.64
CA LEU A 197 -9.05 -5.83 -4.01
C LEU A 197 -10.48 -6.38 -4.14
N ILE A 198 -11.50 -5.58 -3.80
CA ILE A 198 -12.90 -6.00 -3.91
C ILE A 198 -13.27 -6.29 -5.38
N CYS A 199 -12.85 -5.44 -6.31
CA CYS A 199 -13.16 -5.60 -7.72
C CYS A 199 -12.49 -6.83 -8.36
N MET A 200 -11.22 -7.10 -8.03
CA MET A 200 -10.42 -8.16 -8.65
C MET A 200 -10.76 -9.57 -8.13
N TYR A 201 -11.21 -9.68 -6.88
CA TYR A 201 -11.39 -10.97 -6.20
C TYR A 201 -12.86 -11.28 -5.92
N GLU A 202 -13.34 -12.37 -6.49
CA GLU A 202 -14.73 -12.80 -6.33
C GLU A 202 -15.10 -13.12 -4.88
N GLU A 203 -14.17 -13.72 -4.12
CA GLU A 203 -14.39 -14.07 -2.72
C GLU A 203 -14.81 -12.86 -1.86
N TYR A 204 -14.27 -11.68 -2.15
CA TYR A 204 -14.64 -10.45 -1.46
C TYR A 204 -15.99 -9.88 -1.90
N ARG A 205 -16.50 -10.25 -3.09
CA ARG A 205 -17.81 -9.80 -3.62
C ARG A 205 -18.97 -10.71 -3.21
N LYS A 206 -18.70 -11.98 -2.87
CA LYS A 206 -19.73 -12.96 -2.49
C LYS A 206 -20.62 -12.51 -1.33
N PRO A 207 -20.09 -11.92 -0.24
CA PRO A 207 -20.92 -11.44 0.87
C PRO A 207 -21.91 -10.36 0.42
N PHE A 208 -21.45 -9.38 -0.36
CA PHE A 208 -22.29 -8.29 -0.87
C PHE A 208 -23.39 -8.80 -1.80
N ARG A 209 -23.08 -9.77 -2.68
CA ARG A 209 -24.09 -10.35 -3.56
C ARG A 209 -25.15 -11.11 -2.76
N ARG A 210 -24.74 -11.86 -1.73
CA ARG A 210 -25.67 -12.59 -0.84
C ARG A 210 -26.54 -11.63 -0.02
N SER A 211 -26.02 -10.51 0.46
CA SER A 211 -26.81 -9.52 1.20
C SER A 211 -27.82 -8.82 0.30
N THR A 212 -27.46 -8.45 -0.93
CA THR A 212 -28.39 -7.84 -1.90
C THR A 212 -29.53 -8.79 -2.25
N VAL A 213 -29.24 -10.08 -2.47
CA VAL A 213 -30.27 -11.09 -2.75
C VAL A 213 -31.18 -11.32 -1.54
N LYS A 214 -30.64 -11.39 -0.32
CA LYS A 214 -31.47 -11.49 0.90
C LYS A 214 -32.36 -10.27 1.10
N GLN A 215 -31.85 -9.08 0.79
CA GLN A 215 -32.59 -7.84 0.90
C GLN A 215 -33.71 -7.74 -0.16
N SER A 216 -33.46 -8.17 -1.40
CA SER A 216 -34.49 -8.21 -2.44
C SER A 216 -35.63 -9.17 -2.07
N LEU A 217 -35.28 -10.38 -1.61
CA LEU A 217 -36.25 -11.37 -1.12
C LEU A 217 -37.04 -10.85 0.09
N GLY A 218 -36.37 -10.16 1.02
CA GLY A 218 -37.02 -9.51 2.16
C GLY A 218 -38.05 -8.46 1.75
N ASN A 219 -37.70 -7.62 0.76
CA ASN A 219 -38.57 -6.58 0.25
C ASN A 219 -39.78 -7.15 -0.50
N GLU A 220 -39.58 -8.23 -1.27
CA GLU A 220 -40.64 -8.92 -2.02
C GLU A 220 -41.66 -9.59 -1.08
N MET A 221 -41.19 -10.30 -0.05
CA MET A 221 -42.05 -10.88 0.99
C MET A 221 -42.82 -9.82 1.79
N ALA A 222 -42.21 -8.65 2.03
CA ALA A 222 -42.88 -7.55 2.72
C ALA A 222 -43.96 -6.89 1.85
N PHE A 223 -43.72 -6.78 0.55
CA PHE A 223 -44.69 -6.30 -0.44
C PHE A 223 -45.89 -7.24 -0.55
N GLU A 224 -45.65 -8.55 -0.69
CA GLU A 224 -46.70 -9.58 -0.72
C GLU A 224 -47.60 -9.51 0.52
N ARG A 225 -47.02 -9.52 1.74
CA ARG A 225 -47.80 -9.42 2.99
C ARG A 225 -48.59 -8.13 3.13
N ARG A 226 -48.17 -7.05 2.47
CA ARG A 226 -48.88 -5.76 2.49
C ARG A 226 -50.07 -5.83 1.53
N ASN A 227 -49.91 -6.41 0.34
CA ASN A 227 -50.99 -6.63 -0.60
C ASN A 227 -52.04 -7.65 -0.09
N SER A 228 -51.62 -8.75 0.55
CA SER A 228 -52.56 -9.74 1.09
C SER A 228 -53.50 -9.14 2.14
N ARG A 229 -53.02 -8.17 2.94
CA ARG A 229 -53.83 -7.48 3.96
C ARG A 229 -54.83 -6.49 3.38
N VAL A 230 -54.59 -5.97 2.19
CA VAL A 230 -55.51 -5.04 1.50
C VAL A 230 -56.65 -5.81 0.83
N VAL A 231 -56.43 -7.06 0.41
CA VAL A 231 -57.44 -7.89 -0.25
C VAL A 231 -58.41 -8.57 0.74
N THR A 232 -58.02 -8.69 2.01
CA THR A 232 -58.84 -9.32 3.07
C THR A 232 -59.72 -8.35 3.86
N ASN A 233 -59.76 -7.08 3.49
CA ASN A 233 -60.66 -6.06 4.05
C ASN A 233 -61.64 -5.58 2.96
#